data_AF-A0A7G8BD24-F1
#
_entry.id   AF-A0A7G8BD24-F1
#
_cell.length_a   1.000
_cell.length_b   1.000
_cell.length_c   1.000
_cell.angle_alpha   90.00
_cell.angle_beta   90.00
_cell.angle_gamma   90.00
#
_symmetry.space_group_name_H-M   'P 1'
#
loop_
_entity.id
_entity.type
_entity.pdbx_description
1 polymer ?
#
loop_
_entity_poly.entity_id
_entity_poly.type
_entity_poly.pdbx_seq_one_letter_code
_entity_poly.pdbx_strand_id
1 'polypeptide(L)'
;MSHWMWLVSLVGILSTAVVFGTDMFFLTIGRPALRLASPSAGTEIMGFFHMFADARMPIWGVLAILSNLLLVVFSRSWQRWFYLASLLMLILFVILYNLLSKPINRIQTEAAKTGGRLDNGRELQASWDRVLLIRVPLLIVSLLAQCLVLLVASA
;
A
#
# COMPACT_ATOMS: atom_id res chain seq x y z
N MET A 1 19.13 -18.86 -7.43
CA MET A 1 18.66 -18.45 -6.08
C MET A 1 18.69 -19.64 -5.13
N SER A 2 19.03 -19.45 -3.85
CA SER A 2 18.93 -20.53 -2.84
C SER A 2 17.46 -20.78 -2.45
N HIS A 3 17.16 -21.95 -1.86
CA HIS A 3 15.80 -22.29 -1.42
C HIS A 3 15.20 -21.29 -0.42
N TRP A 4 16.00 -20.78 0.50
CA TRP A 4 15.52 -19.79 1.47
C TRP A 4 15.20 -18.44 0.79
N MET A 5 15.98 -18.03 -0.23
CA MET A 5 15.71 -16.80 -0.99
C MET A 5 14.42 -16.90 -1.80
N TRP A 6 14.08 -18.09 -2.28
CA TRP A 6 12.78 -18.35 -2.91
C TRP A 6 11.63 -18.09 -1.93
N LEU A 7 11.69 -18.68 -0.74
CA LEU A 7 10.67 -18.48 0.29
C LEU A 7 10.52 -16.99 0.66
N VAL A 8 11.62 -16.29 0.91
CA VAL A 8 11.59 -14.85 1.24
C VAL A 8 11.04 -14.03 0.07
N SER A 9 11.36 -14.38 -1.18
CA SER A 9 10.81 -13.70 -2.36
C SER A 9 9.30 -13.87 -2.46
N LEU A 10 8.79 -15.09 -2.23
CA LEU A 10 7.35 -15.37 -2.25
C LEU A 10 6.61 -14.62 -1.13
N VAL A 11 7.18 -14.56 0.09
CA VAL A 11 6.62 -13.76 1.19
C VAL A 11 6.59 -12.27 0.82
N GLY A 12 7.67 -11.74 0.22
CA GLY A 12 7.73 -10.36 -0.27
C GLY A 12 6.65 -10.04 -1.30
N ILE A 13 6.44 -10.94 -2.27
CA ILE A 13 5.44 -10.80 -3.33
C ILE A 13 4.03 -10.82 -2.74
N LEU A 14 3.70 -11.81 -1.92
CA LEU A 14 2.37 -11.90 -1.30
C LEU A 14 2.08 -10.68 -0.43
N SER A 15 3.07 -10.24 0.35
CA SER A 15 2.92 -9.07 1.21
C SER A 15 2.69 -7.79 0.40
N THR A 16 3.47 -7.59 -0.67
CA THR A 16 3.30 -6.46 -1.59
C THR A 16 1.95 -6.51 -2.29
N ALA A 17 1.51 -7.70 -2.70
CA ALA A 17 0.24 -7.93 -3.38
C ALA A 17 -0.97 -7.59 -2.50
N VAL A 18 -0.92 -7.84 -1.19
CA VAL A 18 -2.00 -7.44 -0.26
C VAL A 18 -2.13 -5.91 -0.20
N VAL A 19 -1.01 -5.19 -0.09
CA VAL A 19 -1.00 -3.71 -0.09
C VAL A 19 -1.47 -3.16 -1.43
N PHE A 20 -0.94 -3.70 -2.54
CA PHE A 20 -1.34 -3.35 -3.90
C PHE A 20 -2.82 -3.58 -4.15
N GLY A 21 -3.35 -4.76 -3.78
CA GLY A 21 -4.76 -5.10 -3.96
C GLY A 21 -5.68 -4.16 -3.20
N THR A 22 -5.30 -3.73 -2.00
CA THR A 22 -6.07 -2.75 -1.21
C THR A 22 -6.15 -1.41 -1.92
N ASP A 23 -5.01 -0.87 -2.37
CA ASP A 23 -4.97 0.40 -3.09
C ASP A 23 -5.70 0.34 -4.43
N MET A 24 -5.57 -0.78 -5.16
CA MET A 24 -6.29 -1.03 -6.40
C MET A 24 -7.80 -1.12 -6.18
N PHE A 25 -8.25 -1.78 -5.11
CA PHE A 25 -9.67 -1.85 -4.75
C PHE A 25 -10.23 -0.45 -4.53
N PHE A 26 -9.55 0.39 -3.73
CA PHE A 26 -10.03 1.75 -3.51
C PHE A 26 -9.94 2.61 -4.77
N LEU A 27 -8.92 2.45 -5.60
CA LEU A 27 -8.77 3.20 -6.84
C LEU A 27 -9.88 2.88 -7.85
N THR A 28 -10.24 1.60 -7.98
CA THR A 28 -11.13 1.11 -9.06
C THR A 28 -12.58 0.92 -8.62
N ILE A 29 -12.82 0.50 -7.38
CA ILE A 29 -14.15 0.15 -6.85
C ILE A 29 -14.59 1.12 -5.75
N GLY A 30 -13.74 1.32 -4.73
CA GLY A 30 -14.10 2.13 -3.55
C GLY A 30 -14.40 3.58 -3.91
N ARG A 31 -13.52 4.21 -4.70
CA ARG A 31 -13.66 5.59 -5.16
C ARG A 31 -14.97 5.88 -5.89
N PRO A 32 -15.37 5.15 -6.96
CA PRO A 32 -16.65 5.41 -7.61
C PRO A 32 -17.86 5.15 -6.69
N ALA A 33 -17.82 4.11 -5.83
CA ALA A 33 -18.88 3.87 -4.86
C ALA A 33 -19.06 5.03 -3.86
N LEU A 34 -17.95 5.55 -3.32
CA LEU A 34 -17.96 6.67 -2.36
C LEU A 34 -18.45 8.00 -2.97
N ARG A 35 -18.31 8.19 -4.29
CA ARG A 35 -18.86 9.37 -4.97
C ARG A 35 -20.38 9.40 -4.91
N LEU A 36 -21.03 8.24 -4.99
CA LEU A 36 -22.49 8.09 -4.94
C LEU A 36 -23.03 8.07 -3.51
N ALA A 37 -22.18 7.73 -2.53
CA ALA A 37 -22.57 7.75 -1.13
C ALA A 37 -22.92 9.17 -0.64
N SER A 38 -23.80 9.22 0.37
CA SER A 38 -24.03 10.46 1.11
C SER A 38 -22.74 10.89 1.83
N PRO A 39 -22.54 12.20 2.08
CA PRO A 39 -21.34 12.67 2.76
C PRO A 39 -21.13 12.04 4.14
N SER A 40 -22.21 11.82 4.89
CA SER A 40 -22.17 11.18 6.21
C SER A 40 -21.75 9.71 6.12
N ALA A 41 -22.41 8.92 5.26
CA ALA A 41 -22.08 7.51 5.07
C ALA A 41 -20.64 7.33 4.55
N GLY A 42 -20.20 8.19 3.63
CA GLY A 42 -18.83 8.18 3.12
C GLY A 42 -17.80 8.44 4.22
N THR A 43 -18.07 9.42 5.10
CA THR A 43 -17.19 9.74 6.24
C THR A 43 -17.12 8.59 7.24
N GLU A 44 -18.26 8.01 7.59
CA GLU A 44 -18.36 6.92 8.56
C GLU A 44 -17.63 5.66 8.07
N ILE A 45 -17.98 5.18 6.87
CA ILE A 45 -17.41 3.96 6.30
C ILE A 45 -15.90 4.13 6.07
N MET A 46 -15.45 5.25 5.50
CA MET A 46 -14.03 5.49 5.29
C MET A 46 -13.26 5.65 6.60
N GLY A 47 -13.85 6.30 7.61
CA GLY A 47 -13.24 6.39 8.93
C GLY A 47 -13.00 5.02 9.56
N PHE A 48 -13.97 4.11 9.49
CA PHE A 48 -13.78 2.74 9.98
C PHE A 48 -12.83 1.92 9.11
N PHE A 49 -12.86 2.05 7.79
CA PHE A 49 -11.86 1.41 6.92
C PHE A 49 -10.45 1.87 7.29
N HIS A 50 -10.24 3.18 7.46
CA HIS A 50 -8.96 3.74 7.88
C HIS A 50 -8.53 3.24 9.25
N MET A 51 -9.44 3.18 10.23
CA MET A 51 -9.15 2.63 11.55
C MET A 51 -8.59 1.19 11.48
N PHE A 52 -9.27 0.30 10.75
CA PHE A 52 -8.83 -1.09 10.65
C PHE A 52 -7.61 -1.25 9.74
N ALA A 53 -7.53 -0.48 8.64
CA ALA A 53 -6.40 -0.53 7.73
C ALA A 53 -5.11 -0.02 8.41
N ASP A 54 -5.16 1.10 9.13
CA ASP A 54 -4.00 1.65 9.85
C ASP A 54 -3.50 0.69 10.95
N ALA A 55 -4.39 -0.11 11.54
CA ALA A 55 -4.03 -1.11 12.54
C ALA A 55 -3.47 -2.41 11.95
N ARG A 56 -3.98 -2.85 10.78
CA ARG A 56 -3.71 -4.20 10.25
C ARG A 56 -2.75 -4.21 9.07
N MET A 57 -2.76 -3.19 8.21
CA MET A 57 -1.92 -3.14 7.01
C MET A 57 -0.41 -2.98 7.27
N PRO A 58 0.07 -2.37 8.38
CA PRO A 58 1.50 -2.27 8.64
C PRO A 58 2.22 -3.63 8.65
N ILE A 59 1.56 -4.71 9.05
CA ILE A 59 2.18 -6.05 9.05
C ILE A 59 2.64 -6.45 7.65
N TRP A 60 1.80 -6.23 6.64
CA TRP A 60 2.09 -6.56 5.24
C TRP A 60 3.15 -5.63 4.66
N GLY A 61 3.07 -4.33 4.96
CA GLY A 61 4.09 -3.37 4.52
C GLY A 61 5.48 -3.68 5.08
N VAL A 62 5.57 -3.99 6.38
CA VAL A 62 6.82 -4.36 7.04
C VAL A 62 7.39 -5.67 6.48
N LEU A 63 6.55 -6.70 6.30
CA LEU A 63 6.99 -7.96 5.71
C LEU A 63 7.52 -7.79 4.28
N ALA A 64 6.86 -6.96 3.46
CA ALA A 64 7.34 -6.64 2.11
C ALA A 64 8.71 -5.95 2.12
N ILE A 65 8.89 -4.94 2.99
CA ILE A 65 10.15 -4.20 3.13
C ILE A 65 11.28 -5.10 3.62
N LEU A 66 11.05 -5.85 4.72
CA LEU A 66 12.07 -6.72 5.30
C LEU A 66 12.48 -7.83 4.33
N SER A 67 11.53 -8.42 3.60
CA SER A 67 11.83 -9.44 2.59
C SER A 67 12.74 -8.88 1.50
N ASN A 68 12.41 -7.72 0.94
CA ASN A 68 13.24 -7.08 -0.10
C ASN A 68 14.60 -6.64 0.45
N LEU A 69 14.67 -6.12 1.67
CA LEU A 69 15.93 -5.75 2.32
C LEU A 69 16.86 -6.96 2.48
N LEU A 70 16.37 -8.08 3.00
CA LEU A 70 17.15 -9.31 3.13
C LEU A 70 17.64 -9.78 1.75
N LEU A 71 16.78 -9.78 0.74
CA LEU A 71 17.14 -10.20 -0.61
C LEU A 71 18.17 -9.26 -1.26
N VAL A 72 18.11 -7.96 -0.99
CA VAL A 72 19.15 -7.00 -1.41
C VAL A 72 20.50 -7.32 -0.76
N VAL A 73 20.51 -7.60 0.55
CA VAL A 73 21.75 -7.83 1.31
C VAL A 73 22.44 -9.13 0.89
N PHE A 74 21.67 -10.20 0.68
CA PHE A 74 22.21 -11.54 0.46
C PHE A 74 22.32 -11.96 -1.01
N SER A 75 21.63 -11.28 -1.94
CA SER A 75 21.81 -11.55 -3.37
C SER A 75 23.16 -11.02 -3.86
N ARG A 76 24.01 -11.91 -4.37
CA ARG A 76 25.34 -11.59 -4.95
C ARG A 76 25.32 -11.43 -6.47
N SER A 77 24.14 -11.32 -7.04
CA SER A 77 23.88 -11.38 -8.48
C SER A 77 23.17 -10.11 -8.95
N TRP A 78 23.06 -9.90 -10.27
CA TRP A 78 22.44 -8.70 -10.83
C TRP A 78 20.97 -8.51 -10.39
N GLN A 79 20.31 -9.62 -10.03
CA GLN A 79 18.98 -9.68 -9.42
C GLN A 79 18.82 -8.76 -8.21
N ARG A 80 19.92 -8.47 -7.49
CA ARG A 80 19.94 -7.52 -6.35
C ARG A 80 19.34 -6.16 -6.69
N TRP A 81 19.52 -5.68 -7.92
CA TRP A 81 19.04 -4.35 -8.33
C TRP A 81 17.51 -4.29 -8.45
N PHE A 82 16.85 -5.38 -8.83
CA PHE A 82 15.39 -5.44 -8.84
C PHE A 82 14.82 -5.41 -7.42
N TYR A 83 15.43 -6.15 -6.48
CA TYR A 83 15.04 -6.08 -5.06
C TYR A 83 15.27 -4.68 -4.48
N LEU A 84 16.36 -4.01 -4.87
CA LEU A 84 16.63 -2.65 -4.43
C LEU A 84 15.61 -1.66 -4.99
N ALA A 85 15.27 -1.77 -6.28
CA ALA A 85 14.24 -0.94 -6.90
C ALA A 85 12.89 -1.12 -6.19
N SER A 86 12.49 -2.37 -5.92
CA SER A 86 11.28 -2.66 -5.16
C SER A 86 11.32 -2.04 -3.75
N LEU A 87 12.43 -2.22 -3.03
CA LEU A 87 12.61 -1.66 -1.69
C LEU A 87 12.45 -0.12 -1.69
N LEU A 88 13.04 0.58 -2.65
CA LEU A 88 12.93 2.03 -2.77
C LEU A 88 11.49 2.48 -3.06
N MET A 89 10.77 1.76 -3.92
CA MET A 89 9.35 2.06 -4.19
C MET A 89 8.48 1.85 -2.94
N LEU A 90 8.73 0.79 -2.17
CA LEU A 90 8.02 0.52 -0.91
C LEU A 90 8.31 1.60 0.15
N ILE A 91 9.57 2.05 0.27
CA ILE A 91 9.94 3.13 1.17
C ILE A 91 9.23 4.43 0.77
N LEU A 92 9.26 4.78 -0.52
CA LEU A 92 8.59 5.97 -1.02
C LEU A 92 7.07 5.91 -0.81
N PHE A 93 6.46 4.73 -1.02
CA PHE A 93 5.06 4.49 -0.69
C PHE A 93 4.76 4.78 0.79
N VAL A 94 5.59 4.29 1.72
CA VAL A 94 5.40 4.52 3.16
C VAL A 94 5.57 6.00 3.52
N ILE A 95 6.55 6.69 2.91
CA ILE A 95 6.73 8.14 3.10
C ILE A 95 5.48 8.90 2.67
N LEU A 96 4.97 8.64 1.46
CA LEU A 96 3.75 9.29 0.95
C LEU A 96 2.52 8.99 1.82
N TYR A 97 2.38 7.75 2.27
CA TYR A 97 1.30 7.37 3.19
C TYR A 97 1.38 8.16 4.49
N ASN A 98 2.55 8.22 5.14
CA ASN A 98 2.70 8.90 6.43
C ASN A 98 2.51 10.41 6.33
N LEU A 99 2.96 11.03 5.24
CA LEU A 99 2.89 12.47 5.05
C LEU A 99 1.50 12.93 4.58
N LEU A 100 0.84 12.17 3.72
CA LEU A 100 -0.36 12.64 3.02
C LEU A 100 -1.62 11.89 3.44
N SER A 101 -1.59 10.56 3.48
CA SER A 101 -2.79 9.76 3.74
C SER A 101 -3.11 9.64 5.23
N LYS A 102 -2.11 9.34 6.06
CA LYS A 102 -2.28 9.10 7.50
C LYS A 102 -2.93 10.27 8.26
N PRO A 103 -2.62 11.55 7.98
CA PRO A 103 -3.32 12.66 8.59
C PRO A 103 -4.82 12.68 8.25
N ILE A 104 -5.17 12.43 6.98
CA ILE A 104 -6.57 12.36 6.52
C ILE A 104 -7.30 11.18 7.17
N ASN A 105 -6.64 10.01 7.22
CA ASN A 105 -7.15 8.80 7.88
C ASN A 105 -7.56 9.08 9.32
N ARG A 106 -6.71 9.80 10.08
CA ARG A 106 -6.99 10.18 11.47
C ARG A 106 -8.22 11.07 11.60
N ILE A 107 -8.33 12.11 10.77
CA ILE A 107 -9.49 13.03 10.81
C ILE A 107 -10.79 12.27 10.55
N GLN A 108 -10.83 11.45 9.50
CA GLN A 108 -12.02 10.66 9.17
C GLN A 108 -12.32 9.59 10.24
N THR A 109 -11.29 8.96 10.81
CA THR A 109 -11.44 7.97 11.89
C THR A 109 -12.08 8.59 13.13
N GLU A 110 -11.61 9.75 13.56
CA GLU A 110 -12.15 10.41 14.75
C GLU A 110 -13.58 10.93 14.51
N ALA A 111 -13.88 11.43 13.31
CA ALA A 111 -15.25 11.78 12.95
C ALA A 111 -16.18 10.56 12.99
N ALA A 112 -15.77 9.42 12.44
CA ALA A 112 -16.57 8.20 12.47
C ALA A 112 -16.81 7.68 13.91
N LYS A 113 -15.78 7.68 14.77
CA LYS A 113 -15.91 7.25 16.18
C LYS A 113 -16.88 8.11 16.98
N THR A 114 -16.92 9.41 16.71
CA THR A 114 -17.72 10.38 17.48
C THR A 114 -19.11 10.61 16.90
N GLY A 115 -19.44 9.99 15.75
CA GLY A 115 -20.63 10.33 14.98
C GLY A 115 -20.60 11.76 14.42
N GLY A 116 -19.41 12.38 14.38
CA GLY A 116 -19.21 13.75 13.93
C GLY A 116 -19.36 13.88 12.42
N ARG A 117 -19.98 14.99 11.99
CA ARG A 117 -20.09 15.34 10.57
C ARG A 117 -18.88 16.15 10.14
N LEU A 118 -18.23 15.77 9.04
CA LEU A 118 -17.19 16.57 8.39
C LEU A 118 -17.80 17.40 7.27
N ASP A 119 -17.83 18.72 7.42
CA ASP A 119 -18.31 19.64 6.38
C ASP A 119 -17.46 19.54 5.10
N ASN A 120 -16.16 19.30 5.24
CA ASN A 120 -15.20 19.12 4.16
C ASN A 120 -14.91 17.64 3.82
N GLY A 121 -15.78 16.70 4.21
CA GLY A 121 -15.54 15.26 4.05
C GLY A 121 -15.25 14.83 2.61
N ARG A 122 -15.92 15.44 1.62
CA ARG A 122 -15.69 15.15 0.18
C ARG A 122 -14.32 15.65 -0.30
N GLU A 123 -13.87 16.80 0.20
CA GLU A 123 -12.57 17.38 -0.17
C GLU A 123 -11.42 16.59 0.43
N LEU A 124 -11.57 16.14 1.68
CA LEU A 124 -10.64 15.23 2.33
C LEU A 124 -10.54 13.90 1.56
N GLN A 125 -11.68 13.30 1.20
CA GLN A 125 -11.69 12.07 0.41
C GLN A 125 -11.06 12.27 -0.97
N ALA A 126 -11.37 13.36 -1.67
CA ALA A 126 -10.77 13.66 -2.97
C ALA A 126 -9.25 13.86 -2.86
N SER A 127 -8.76 14.43 -1.76
CA SER A 127 -7.33 14.59 -1.50
C SER A 127 -6.67 13.23 -1.27
N TRP A 128 -7.29 12.36 -0.49
CA TRP A 128 -6.82 10.99 -0.28
C TRP A 128 -6.80 10.18 -1.57
N ASP A 129 -7.85 10.28 -2.39
CA ASP A 129 -7.95 9.61 -3.69
C ASP A 129 -6.84 10.05 -4.67
N ARG A 130 -6.39 11.31 -4.61
CA ARG A 130 -5.28 11.78 -5.46
C ARG A 130 -3.96 11.10 -5.08
N VAL A 131 -3.77 10.78 -3.80
CA VAL A 131 -2.56 10.07 -3.34
C VAL A 131 -2.53 8.64 -3.89
N LEU A 132 -3.68 7.98 -4.06
CA LEU A 132 -3.75 6.65 -4.70
C LEU A 132 -3.17 6.65 -6.12
N LEU A 133 -3.36 7.72 -6.89
CA LEU A 133 -2.82 7.83 -8.25
C LEU A 133 -1.29 7.80 -8.28
N ILE A 134 -0.63 8.07 -7.15
CA ILE A 134 0.82 7.99 -7.00
C ILE A 134 1.22 6.66 -6.34
N ARG A 135 0.52 6.26 -5.27
CA ARG A 135 0.84 5.03 -4.52
C ARG A 135 0.69 3.77 -5.36
N VAL A 136 -0.36 3.67 -6.18
CA VAL A 136 -0.61 2.50 -7.03
C VAL A 136 0.54 2.25 -8.00
N PRO A 137 1.01 3.24 -8.80
CA PRO A 137 2.20 3.06 -9.65
C PRO A 137 3.45 2.57 -8.90
N LEU A 138 3.72 3.09 -7.69
CA LEU A 138 4.87 2.62 -6.90
C LEU A 138 4.75 1.14 -6.55
N LEU A 139 3.55 0.69 -6.16
CA LEU A 139 3.29 -0.70 -5.85
C LEU A 139 3.34 -1.60 -7.10
N ILE A 140 2.90 -1.10 -8.26
CA ILE A 140 3.03 -1.80 -9.55
C ILE A 140 4.50 -2.04 -9.87
N VAL A 141 5.32 -0.98 -9.84
CA VAL A 141 6.76 -1.08 -10.13
C VAL A 141 7.44 -2.04 -9.14
N SER A 142 7.11 -1.93 -7.85
CA SER A 142 7.63 -2.83 -6.82
C SER A 142 7.29 -4.29 -7.10
N LEU A 143 6.01 -4.59 -7.35
CA LEU A 143 5.54 -5.95 -7.58
C LEU A 143 6.12 -6.55 -8.87
N LEU A 144 6.17 -5.76 -9.96
CA LEU A 144 6.80 -6.18 -11.20
C LEU A 144 8.29 -6.49 -11.02
N ALA A 145 9.03 -5.63 -10.30
CA ALA A 145 10.44 -5.86 -10.03
C ALA A 145 10.66 -7.18 -9.26
N GLN A 146 9.82 -7.48 -8.27
CA GLN A 146 9.89 -8.75 -7.54
C GLN A 146 9.58 -9.96 -8.43
N CYS A 147 8.54 -9.88 -9.26
CA CYS A 147 8.18 -10.96 -10.19
C CYS A 147 9.25 -11.20 -11.26
N LEU A 148 9.87 -10.13 -11.80
CA LEU A 148 10.95 -10.23 -12.78
C LEU A 148 12.16 -11.00 -12.24
N VAL A 149 12.46 -10.89 -10.94
CA VAL A 149 13.54 -11.70 -10.36
C VAL A 149 13.23 -13.18 -10.45
N LEU A 150 11.99 -13.59 -10.20
CA LEU A 150 11.63 -15.02 -10.28
C LEU A 150 11.78 -15.55 -11.70
N LEU A 151 11.40 -14.75 -12.71
CA LEU A 151 11.57 -15.10 -14.12
C LEU A 151 13.05 -15.25 -14.50
N VAL A 152 13.88 -14.27 -14.13
CA VAL A 152 15.32 -14.28 -14.45
C VAL A 152 16.07 -15.34 -13.63
N ALA A 153 15.61 -15.70 -12.43
CA ALA A 153 16.22 -16.74 -11.62
C ALA A 153 15.80 -18.17 -12.03
N SER A 154 14.75 -18.30 -12.86
CA SER A 154 14.29 -19.58 -13.42
C SER A 154 14.82 -19.88 -14.81
N ALA A 155 15.48 -18.91 -15.46
CA ALA A 155 16.19 -19.05 -16.73
C ALA A 155 17.66 -19.41 -16.49
#